data_AF-A0A158GC83-F1
#
_entry.id   AF-A0A158GC83-F1
#
_cell.length_a   1.000
_cell.length_b   1.000
_cell.length_c   1.000
_cell.angle_alpha   90.00
_cell.angle_beta   90.00
_cell.angle_gamma   90.00
#
_symmetry.space_group_name_H-M   'P 1'
#
loop_
_entity.id
_entity.type
_entity.pdbx_description
1 polymer ?
#
loop_
_entity_poly.entity_id
_entity_poly.type
_entity_poly.pdbx_seq_one_letter_code
_entity_poly.pdbx_strand_id
1 'polypeptide(L)'
;MQAIDSLKTFTNATQSGYGGGTSGASGAGQDSSGGGGQANGFGDPVLLMASPKGVGITTPESVHIHAGENATMSANSDINIAVGKSLVANAVDKISLFAYKLGMKLIAARGKLEIQAQTDGMDLLASKGIKISSSTDGIALSAEKEILLTCGGAYVRISGGGIQIHAPGEVDIKGSNHAFSGPTRYDGQPPALPKSVSNDQQFILKDETTGNVMPLAPYRIEGSGGEVLARGITDAEGKTVRVFTGTEAQDLKMFHEDEA
;
A
#
# COMPACT_ATOMS: atom_id res chain seq x y z
N MET A 1 -14.03 9.10 9.93
CA MET A 1 -14.33 9.47 11.33
C MET A 1 -13.07 9.59 12.19
N GLN A 2 -11.99 8.84 11.91
CA GLN A 2 -10.74 8.87 12.69
C GLN A 2 -9.92 10.17 12.59
N ALA A 3 -9.79 10.78 11.40
CA ALA A 3 -8.95 11.99 11.23
C ALA A 3 -9.42 13.21 12.06
N ILE A 4 -10.74 13.39 12.22
CA ILE A 4 -11.29 14.48 13.05
C ILE A 4 -10.99 14.23 14.53
N ASP A 5 -10.97 12.96 14.95
CA ASP A 5 -10.70 12.59 16.33
C ASP A 5 -9.21 12.80 16.66
N SER A 6 -8.31 12.41 15.77
CA SER A 6 -6.87 12.68 15.89
C SER A 6 -6.56 14.18 15.96
N LEU A 7 -7.25 15.01 15.16
CA LEU A 7 -7.10 16.47 15.21
C LEU A 7 -7.64 17.07 16.51
N LYS A 8 -8.74 16.53 17.06
CA LYS A 8 -9.29 16.96 18.35
C LYS A 8 -8.37 16.60 19.51
N THR A 9 -7.86 15.38 19.55
CA THR A 9 -6.86 14.94 20.54
C THR A 9 -5.61 15.81 20.47
N PHE A 10 -5.10 16.08 19.28
CA PHE A 10 -3.96 16.98 19.10
C PHE A 10 -4.27 18.42 19.54
N THR A 11 -5.44 18.95 19.21
CA THR A 11 -5.86 20.30 19.64
C THR A 11 -5.96 20.38 21.16
N ASN A 12 -6.55 19.38 21.81
CA ASN A 12 -6.66 19.31 23.27
C ASN A 12 -5.27 19.22 23.93
N ALA A 13 -4.34 18.47 23.34
CA ALA A 13 -2.95 18.41 23.79
C ALA A 13 -2.24 19.78 23.73
N THR A 14 -2.72 20.73 22.92
CA THR A 14 -2.22 22.13 22.87
C THR A 14 -2.99 23.12 23.75
N GLN A 15 -3.95 22.65 24.55
CA GLN A 15 -4.80 23.47 25.42
C GLN A 15 -4.71 23.01 26.87
N SER A 16 -3.62 23.36 27.56
CA SER A 16 -3.57 23.34 29.02
C SER A 16 -3.51 24.77 29.56
N GLY A 17 -4.39 25.14 30.49
CA GLY A 17 -4.29 26.45 31.13
C GLY A 17 -3.10 26.45 32.09
N TYR A 18 -2.01 27.15 31.77
CA TYR A 18 -0.99 27.41 32.78
C TYR A 18 -1.53 28.47 33.75
N GLY A 19 -2.11 28.01 34.85
CA GLY A 19 -2.48 28.87 35.98
C GLY A 19 -1.21 29.38 36.64
N GLY A 20 -0.82 30.62 36.34
CA GLY A 20 0.23 31.31 37.08
C GLY A 20 -0.21 31.51 38.54
N GLY A 21 0.02 30.51 39.38
CA GLY A 21 -0.17 30.61 40.82
C GLY A 21 0.92 31.49 41.41
N THR A 22 0.67 32.80 41.51
CA THR A 22 1.42 33.65 42.42
C THR A 22 0.97 33.33 43.84
N SER A 23 1.65 32.40 44.51
CA SER A 23 1.58 32.29 45.96
C SER A 23 2.11 33.59 46.55
N GLY A 24 1.20 34.44 47.01
CA GLY A 24 1.51 35.76 47.56
C GLY A 24 2.43 35.66 48.77
N ALA A 25 3.68 36.10 48.60
CA ALA A 25 4.46 36.65 49.70
C ALA A 25 4.11 38.15 49.78
N SER A 26 3.45 38.54 50.86
CA SER A 26 3.11 39.93 51.18
C SER A 26 4.38 40.74 51.43
N GLY A 27 4.80 41.53 50.43
CA GLY A 27 5.85 42.53 50.54
C GLY A 27 5.40 43.83 49.86
N ALA A 28 5.47 44.94 50.60
CA ALA A 28 4.98 46.24 50.16
C ALA A 28 5.77 46.78 48.95
N GLY A 29 5.09 46.86 47.80
CA GLY A 29 5.62 47.42 46.55
C GLY A 29 5.22 46.58 45.34
N GLN A 30 3.97 46.70 44.88
CA GLN A 30 3.49 46.08 43.64
C GLN A 30 2.87 47.11 42.71
N ASP A 31 3.58 47.42 41.63
CA ASP A 31 3.08 47.94 40.37
C ASP A 31 2.13 46.91 39.73
N SER A 32 0.84 47.06 40.01
CA SER A 32 -0.22 46.13 39.58
C SER A 32 -0.61 46.33 38.10
N SER A 33 0.34 46.22 37.18
CA SER A 33 0.08 46.31 35.73
C SER A 33 0.83 45.25 34.92
N GLY A 34 1.12 44.08 35.50
CA GLY A 34 1.46 42.88 34.74
C GLY A 34 0.19 42.17 34.31
N GLY A 35 -0.10 42.09 33.01
CA GLY A 35 -1.28 41.37 32.50
C GLY A 35 -1.26 39.90 32.92
N GLY A 36 -2.30 39.46 33.64
CA GLY A 36 -2.52 38.06 34.04
C GLY A 36 -2.90 37.14 32.88
N GLY A 37 -2.18 37.24 31.76
CA GLY A 37 -2.42 36.41 30.58
C GLY A 37 -2.10 34.96 30.89
N GLN A 38 -3.13 34.11 30.88
CA GLN A 38 -2.97 32.67 30.80
C GLN A 38 -2.43 32.34 29.41
N ALA A 39 -1.17 31.92 29.32
CA ALA A 39 -0.68 31.26 28.12
C ALA A 39 -1.20 29.81 28.16
N ASN A 40 -1.80 29.37 27.05
CA ASN A 40 -2.05 27.94 26.88
C ASN A 40 -0.69 27.23 26.83
N GLY A 41 -0.48 26.32 27.77
CA GLY A 41 0.55 25.29 27.73
C GLY A 41 0.07 24.07 26.94
N PHE A 42 0.97 23.11 26.79
CA PHE A 42 0.65 21.79 26.24
C PHE A 42 0.26 20.84 27.37
N GLY A 43 -0.80 20.06 27.20
CA GLY A 43 -1.23 19.01 28.13
C GLY A 43 -0.46 17.70 27.98
N ASP A 44 0.13 17.49 26.79
CA ASP A 44 0.93 16.32 26.42
C ASP A 44 2.27 16.78 25.80
N PRO A 45 3.33 15.93 25.79
CA PRO A 45 4.61 16.26 25.18
C PRO A 45 4.54 16.20 23.64
N VAL A 46 3.95 17.23 23.04
CA VAL A 46 3.75 17.36 21.59
C VAL A 46 4.68 18.40 20.96
N LEU A 47 5.00 18.20 19.68
CA LEU A 47 5.67 19.21 18.84
C LEU A 47 4.68 19.78 17.83
N LEU A 48 4.48 21.10 17.84
CA LEU A 48 3.70 21.83 16.85
C LEU A 48 4.59 22.82 16.10
N MET A 49 4.66 22.68 14.77
CA MET A 49 5.31 23.64 13.87
C MET A 49 4.26 24.37 13.06
N ALA A 50 4.15 25.69 13.21
CA ALA A 50 3.20 26.52 12.48
C ALA A 50 3.84 27.85 12.07
N SER A 51 3.46 28.38 10.91
CA SER A 51 3.91 29.66 10.39
C SER A 51 2.87 30.25 9.45
N PRO A 52 2.53 31.55 9.56
CA PRO A 52 1.55 32.19 8.69
C PRO A 52 2.05 32.34 7.24
N LYS A 53 3.35 32.23 7.00
CA LYS A 53 3.95 32.35 5.66
C LYS A 53 4.47 31.03 5.10
N GLY A 54 4.91 30.10 5.94
CA GLY A 54 5.37 28.78 5.50
C GLY A 54 6.40 28.12 6.42
N VAL A 55 6.62 26.83 6.17
CA VAL A 55 7.58 25.94 6.86
C VAL A 55 8.36 25.19 5.77
N GLY A 56 9.69 25.10 5.92
CA GLY A 56 10.57 24.35 5.01
C GLY A 56 11.39 23.32 5.76
N ILE A 57 11.48 22.11 5.21
CA ILE A 57 12.33 21.02 5.73
C ILE A 57 13.25 20.60 4.59
N THR A 58 14.55 20.87 4.72
CA THR A 58 15.55 20.61 3.67
C THR A 58 16.83 20.05 4.27
N THR A 59 17.50 19.18 3.52
CA THR A 59 18.78 18.58 3.89
C THR A 59 19.48 18.09 2.61
N PRO A 60 20.82 18.13 2.54
CA PRO A 60 21.56 17.52 1.43
C PRO A 60 21.50 15.98 1.43
N GLU A 61 21.16 15.36 2.57
CA GLU A 61 21.11 13.90 2.70
C GLU A 61 19.67 13.37 2.65
N SER A 62 19.07 13.04 3.80
CA SER A 62 17.80 12.30 3.86
C SER A 62 16.81 12.87 4.86
N VAL A 63 15.52 12.74 4.53
CA VAL A 63 14.40 13.02 5.44
C VAL A 63 13.64 11.71 5.67
N HIS A 64 13.44 11.35 6.92
CA HIS A 64 12.63 10.20 7.33
C HIS A 64 11.40 10.68 8.09
N ILE A 65 10.21 10.28 7.62
CA ILE A 65 8.93 10.55 8.29
C ILE A 65 8.34 9.19 8.64
N HIS A 66 8.16 8.94 9.94
CA HIS A 66 7.58 7.71 10.45
C HIS A 66 6.52 8.05 11.50
N ALA A 67 5.41 7.30 11.46
CA ALA A 67 4.37 7.32 12.47
C ALA A 67 4.04 5.88 12.84
N GLY A 68 3.95 5.57 14.14
CA GLY A 68 3.61 4.22 14.60
C GLY A 68 2.17 3.81 14.28
N GLU A 69 1.31 4.78 14.00
CA GLU A 69 -0.06 4.56 13.56
C GLU A 69 -0.33 5.22 12.21
N ASN A 70 -0.64 6.52 12.21
CA ASN A 70 -1.16 7.22 11.04
C ASN A 70 -0.30 8.42 10.65
N ALA A 71 0.03 8.54 9.36
CA ALA A 71 0.61 9.73 8.76
C ALA A 71 -0.41 10.34 7.78
N THR A 72 -0.75 11.62 7.96
CA THR A 72 -1.72 12.31 7.10
C THR A 72 -1.09 13.56 6.48
N MET A 73 -1.25 13.72 5.18
CA MET A 73 -0.87 14.94 4.44
C MET A 73 -2.13 15.50 3.78
N SER A 74 -2.36 16.79 3.94
CA SER A 74 -3.50 17.48 3.32
C SER A 74 -3.10 18.90 2.91
N ALA A 75 -3.70 19.39 1.84
CA ALA A 75 -3.51 20.73 1.33
C ALA A 75 -4.85 21.26 0.82
N ASN A 76 -5.06 22.58 0.92
CA ASN A 76 -6.26 23.21 0.39
C ASN A 76 -6.20 23.39 -1.15
N SER A 77 -5.00 23.50 -1.71
CA SER A 77 -4.77 23.60 -3.16
C SER A 77 -4.26 22.28 -3.69
N ASP A 78 -2.96 22.02 -3.58
CA ASP A 78 -2.30 20.90 -4.25
C ASP A 78 -1.24 20.25 -3.36
N ILE A 79 -1.06 18.95 -3.54
CA ILE A 79 0.11 18.20 -3.05
C ILE A 79 0.95 17.85 -4.28
N ASN A 80 2.19 18.35 -4.32
CA ASN A 80 3.12 18.10 -5.40
C ASN A 80 4.26 17.20 -4.90
N ILE A 81 4.48 16.06 -5.56
CA ILE A 81 5.56 15.12 -5.26
C ILE A 81 6.45 15.04 -6.49
N ALA A 82 7.69 15.54 -6.37
CA ALA A 82 8.68 15.49 -7.43
C ALA A 82 9.86 14.64 -6.97
N VAL A 83 10.25 13.64 -7.77
CA VAL A 83 11.30 12.68 -7.44
C VAL A 83 12.28 12.57 -8.60
N GLY A 84 13.58 12.57 -8.29
CA GLY A 84 14.63 12.53 -9.32
C GLY A 84 14.91 11.15 -9.89
N LYS A 85 14.61 10.07 -9.15
CA LYS A 85 14.86 8.68 -9.57
C LYS A 85 13.59 7.83 -9.59
N SER A 86 13.08 7.46 -8.42
CA SER A 86 11.98 6.49 -8.30
C SER A 86 11.02 6.86 -7.19
N LEU A 87 9.72 6.84 -7.48
CA LEU A 87 8.65 6.87 -6.49
C LEU A 87 8.15 5.43 -6.28
N VAL A 88 8.27 4.91 -5.06
CA VAL A 88 7.82 3.57 -4.69
C VAL A 88 6.78 3.70 -3.59
N ALA A 89 5.61 3.09 -3.78
CA ALA A 89 4.52 3.08 -2.81
C ALA A 89 4.06 1.63 -2.60
N ASN A 90 4.17 1.16 -1.37
CA ASN A 90 3.74 -0.18 -0.96
C ASN A 90 2.72 -0.05 0.17
N ALA A 91 1.70 -0.89 0.15
CA ALA A 91 0.72 -1.01 1.22
C ALA A 91 0.41 -2.50 1.44
N VAL A 92 0.19 -2.89 2.69
CA VAL A 92 -0.18 -4.26 3.05
C VAL A 92 -1.64 -4.53 2.65
N ASP A 93 -2.54 -3.61 2.98
CA ASP A 93 -3.97 -3.82 2.74
C ASP A 93 -4.45 -3.26 1.41
N LYS A 94 -4.21 -1.96 1.14
CA LYS A 94 -4.74 -1.30 -0.06
C LYS A 94 -4.04 0.00 -0.43
N ILE A 95 -4.08 0.32 -1.72
CA ILE A 95 -3.84 1.66 -2.27
C ILE A 95 -5.15 2.14 -2.94
N SER A 96 -5.61 3.34 -2.59
CA SER A 96 -6.84 3.92 -3.16
C SER A 96 -6.56 5.33 -3.69
N LEU A 97 -6.79 5.53 -4.99
CA LEU A 97 -6.57 6.80 -5.69
C LEU A 97 -7.91 7.27 -6.26
N PHE A 98 -8.30 8.51 -5.95
CA PHE A 98 -9.59 9.05 -6.36
C PHE A 98 -9.47 10.51 -6.78
N ALA A 99 -10.07 10.86 -7.92
CA ALA A 99 -10.15 12.22 -8.43
C ALA A 99 -11.61 12.57 -8.75
N TYR A 100 -12.11 13.67 -8.19
CA TYR A 100 -13.53 14.02 -8.26
C TYR A 100 -13.94 14.83 -9.50
N LYS A 101 -13.12 15.82 -9.91
CA LYS A 101 -13.51 16.79 -10.96
C LYS A 101 -12.85 16.55 -12.31
N LEU A 102 -11.53 16.41 -12.33
CA LEU A 102 -10.72 16.46 -13.56
C LEU A 102 -10.16 15.09 -14.00
N GLY A 103 -10.49 14.03 -13.28
CA GLY A 103 -10.04 12.67 -13.60
C GLY A 103 -8.58 12.38 -13.21
N MET A 104 -8.05 11.27 -13.72
CA MET A 104 -6.70 10.78 -13.47
C MET A 104 -5.93 10.59 -14.78
N LYS A 105 -4.61 10.81 -14.74
CA LYS A 105 -3.72 10.63 -15.89
C LYS A 105 -2.47 9.87 -15.45
N LEU A 106 -2.25 8.70 -16.03
CA LEU A 106 -1.04 7.88 -15.80
C LEU A 106 -0.25 7.83 -17.11
N ILE A 107 1.00 8.30 -17.10
CA ILE A 107 1.83 8.42 -18.31
C ILE A 107 3.22 7.90 -18.00
N ALA A 108 3.71 6.98 -18.81
CA ALA A 108 5.13 6.69 -18.95
C ALA A 108 5.63 7.35 -20.23
N ALA A 109 6.50 8.37 -20.13
CA ALA A 109 7.07 9.03 -21.30
C ALA A 109 8.03 8.10 -22.06
N ARG A 110 8.71 7.22 -21.32
CA ARG A 110 9.54 6.12 -21.80
C ARG A 110 9.37 4.95 -20.84
N GLY A 111 9.60 3.74 -21.35
CA GLY A 111 9.39 2.51 -20.58
C GLY A 111 7.94 2.04 -20.61
N LYS A 112 7.74 0.82 -20.11
CA LYS A 112 6.46 0.12 -20.11
C LYS A 112 5.58 0.62 -18.96
N LEU A 113 4.30 0.88 -19.24
CA LEU A 113 3.27 0.96 -18.22
C LEU A 113 2.70 -0.44 -17.99
N GLU A 114 2.76 -0.91 -16.75
CA GLU A 114 2.34 -2.26 -16.37
C GLU A 114 1.33 -2.19 -15.22
N ILE A 115 0.20 -2.87 -15.39
CA ILE A 115 -0.88 -2.97 -14.41
C ILE A 115 -1.24 -4.45 -14.33
N GLN A 116 -1.21 -5.03 -13.13
CA GLN A 116 -1.44 -6.45 -12.91
C GLN A 116 -2.26 -6.68 -11.64
N ALA A 117 -3.16 -7.66 -11.67
CA ALA A 117 -3.74 -8.29 -10.50
C ALA A 117 -3.31 -9.77 -10.51
N GLN A 118 -2.43 -10.16 -9.58
CA GLN A 118 -1.75 -11.46 -9.65
C GLN A 118 -2.61 -12.63 -9.13
N THR A 119 -3.46 -12.36 -8.15
CA THR A 119 -4.26 -13.38 -7.46
C THR A 119 -5.77 -13.13 -7.55
N ASP A 120 -6.18 -12.01 -8.15
CA ASP A 120 -7.58 -11.57 -8.22
C ASP A 120 -7.88 -10.94 -9.59
N GLY A 121 -9.13 -10.52 -9.80
CA GLY A 121 -9.62 -9.90 -11.02
C GLY A 121 -9.15 -8.46 -11.24
N MET A 122 -9.40 -7.97 -12.46
CA MET A 122 -9.18 -6.59 -12.86
C MET A 122 -10.41 -6.07 -13.59
N ASP A 123 -10.99 -4.97 -13.09
CA ASP A 123 -12.15 -4.32 -13.68
C ASP A 123 -11.80 -2.97 -14.31
N LEU A 124 -12.23 -2.77 -15.56
CA LEU A 124 -12.12 -1.49 -16.28
C LEU A 124 -13.52 -1.07 -16.73
N LEU A 125 -14.07 -0.06 -16.05
CA LEU A 125 -15.45 0.40 -16.26
C LEU A 125 -15.46 1.89 -16.61
N ALA A 126 -16.27 2.26 -17.59
CA ALA A 126 -16.53 3.65 -17.94
C ALA A 126 -18.00 3.83 -18.30
N SER A 127 -18.61 4.94 -17.86
CA SER A 127 -20.00 5.28 -18.22
C SER A 127 -20.16 5.71 -19.69
N LYS A 128 -19.06 6.06 -20.34
CA LYS A 128 -19.00 6.41 -21.77
C LYS A 128 -18.27 5.29 -22.53
N GLY A 129 -17.26 5.64 -23.33
CA GLY A 129 -16.46 4.67 -24.08
C GLY A 129 -15.16 4.31 -23.39
N ILE A 130 -14.67 3.11 -23.71
CA ILE A 130 -13.28 2.68 -23.48
C ILE A 130 -12.60 2.60 -24.84
N LYS A 131 -11.41 3.19 -24.96
CA LYS A 131 -10.60 3.12 -26.19
C LYS A 131 -9.26 2.47 -25.88
N ILE A 132 -8.99 1.35 -26.52
CA ILE A 132 -7.72 0.64 -26.49
C ILE A 132 -7.12 0.74 -27.89
N SER A 133 -5.92 1.30 -28.02
CA SER A 133 -5.27 1.51 -29.31
C SER A 133 -3.76 1.36 -29.21
N SER A 134 -3.17 0.64 -30.15
CA SER A 134 -1.73 0.66 -30.43
C SER A 134 -1.49 1.47 -31.70
N SER A 135 -0.51 2.38 -31.68
CA SER A 135 -0.23 3.25 -32.83
C SER A 135 0.71 2.61 -33.86
N THR A 136 1.55 1.67 -33.44
CA THR A 136 2.65 1.14 -34.28
C THR A 136 2.71 -0.38 -34.35
N ASP A 137 2.26 -1.08 -33.30
CA ASP A 137 2.27 -2.54 -33.20
C ASP A 137 0.84 -3.07 -32.98
N GLY A 138 0.65 -4.28 -32.44
CA GLY A 138 -0.64 -4.89 -32.20
C GLY A 138 -1.28 -4.65 -30.83
N ILE A 139 -2.52 -5.13 -30.70
CA ILE A 139 -3.22 -5.35 -29.43
C ILE A 139 -3.40 -6.87 -29.29
N ALA A 140 -2.97 -7.43 -28.16
CA ALA A 140 -3.16 -8.85 -27.84
C ALA A 140 -4.13 -8.98 -26.67
N LEU A 141 -5.17 -9.80 -26.86
CA LEU A 141 -6.08 -10.23 -25.81
C LEU A 141 -5.99 -11.74 -25.73
N SER A 142 -5.65 -12.26 -24.55
CA SER A 142 -5.44 -13.69 -24.33
C SER A 142 -6.06 -14.09 -22.99
N ALA A 143 -6.75 -15.21 -22.98
CA ALA A 143 -7.35 -15.77 -21.79
C ALA A 143 -7.24 -17.30 -21.85
N GLU A 144 -7.09 -17.94 -20.70
CA GLU A 144 -7.03 -19.41 -20.61
C GLU A 144 -8.41 -20.06 -20.86
N LYS A 145 -9.47 -19.42 -20.35
CA LYS A 145 -10.83 -19.99 -20.36
C LYS A 145 -11.70 -19.43 -21.49
N GLU A 146 -11.81 -18.11 -21.57
CA GLU A 146 -12.77 -17.46 -22.46
C GLU A 146 -12.40 -16.02 -22.79
N ILE A 147 -12.65 -15.61 -24.04
CA ILE A 147 -12.79 -14.20 -24.43
C ILE A 147 -14.21 -14.00 -24.97
N LEU A 148 -14.96 -13.07 -24.37
CA LEU A 148 -16.32 -12.73 -24.75
C LEU A 148 -16.45 -11.24 -25.07
N LEU A 149 -16.91 -10.92 -26.28
CA LEU A 149 -17.16 -9.56 -26.74
C LEU A 149 -18.65 -9.43 -27.05
N THR A 150 -19.38 -8.55 -26.35
CA THR A 150 -20.83 -8.39 -26.51
C THR A 150 -21.22 -6.97 -26.87
N CYS A 151 -22.22 -6.81 -27.74
CA CYS A 151 -22.80 -5.50 -28.07
C CYS A 151 -24.25 -5.66 -28.53
N GLY A 152 -25.22 -5.04 -27.84
CA GLY A 152 -26.61 -4.98 -28.28
C GLY A 152 -27.28 -6.35 -28.55
N GLY A 153 -26.87 -7.39 -27.84
CA GLY A 153 -27.34 -8.77 -28.04
C GLY A 153 -26.53 -9.59 -29.05
N ALA A 154 -25.66 -8.96 -29.85
CA ALA A 154 -24.65 -9.67 -30.65
C ALA A 154 -23.43 -10.02 -29.79
N TYR A 155 -22.74 -11.11 -30.12
CA TYR A 155 -21.50 -11.47 -29.46
C TYR A 155 -20.52 -12.25 -30.33
N VAL A 156 -19.24 -12.12 -29.98
CA VAL A 156 -18.14 -12.99 -30.42
C VAL A 156 -17.55 -13.66 -29.19
N ARG A 157 -17.51 -15.00 -29.19
CA ARG A 157 -17.00 -15.80 -28.07
C ARG A 157 -15.91 -16.75 -28.56
N ILE A 158 -14.78 -16.76 -27.85
CA ILE A 158 -13.66 -17.69 -28.06
C ILE A 158 -13.53 -18.53 -26.79
N SER A 159 -13.78 -19.84 -26.89
CA SER A 159 -13.76 -20.75 -25.74
C SER A 159 -13.58 -22.20 -26.19
N GLY A 160 -12.79 -22.99 -25.44
CA GLY A 160 -12.65 -24.44 -25.70
C GLY A 160 -12.17 -24.79 -27.12
N GLY A 161 -11.36 -23.91 -27.74
CA GLY A 161 -10.87 -24.06 -29.11
C GLY A 161 -11.87 -23.69 -30.21
N GLY A 162 -13.10 -23.28 -29.86
CA GLY A 162 -14.11 -22.83 -30.80
C GLY A 162 -14.25 -21.30 -30.87
N ILE A 163 -14.79 -20.81 -31.98
CA ILE A 163 -15.20 -19.41 -32.17
C ILE A 163 -16.69 -19.39 -32.51
N GLN A 164 -17.47 -18.60 -31.77
CA GLN A 164 -18.90 -18.38 -32.02
C GLN A 164 -19.13 -16.91 -32.38
N ILE A 165 -19.85 -16.67 -33.47
CA ILE A 165 -20.25 -15.33 -33.93
C ILE A 165 -21.76 -15.34 -34.10
N HIS A 166 -22.47 -14.74 -33.13
CA HIS A 166 -23.93 -14.73 -33.11
C HIS A 166 -24.43 -13.28 -33.09
N ALA A 167 -25.48 -13.00 -33.87
CA ALA A 167 -26.18 -11.71 -33.86
C ALA A 167 -27.70 -11.94 -34.00
N PRO A 168 -28.54 -11.13 -33.34
CA PRO A 168 -30.00 -11.17 -33.54
C PRO A 168 -30.42 -10.61 -34.90
N GLY A 169 -29.57 -9.81 -35.53
CA GLY A 169 -29.78 -9.25 -36.87
C GLY A 169 -28.85 -9.88 -37.91
N GLU A 170 -28.52 -9.10 -38.93
CA GLU A 170 -27.64 -9.51 -40.02
C GLU A 170 -26.16 -9.61 -39.58
N VAL A 171 -25.45 -10.61 -40.10
CA VAL A 171 -23.99 -10.71 -40.03
C VAL A 171 -23.44 -10.47 -41.44
N ASP A 172 -23.02 -9.24 -41.71
CA ASP A 172 -22.47 -8.81 -43.00
C ASP A 172 -20.96 -9.13 -43.07
N ILE A 173 -20.58 -10.12 -43.89
CA ILE A 173 -19.19 -10.56 -44.07
C ILE A 173 -18.72 -10.15 -45.47
N LYS A 174 -17.81 -9.18 -45.54
CA LYS A 174 -17.26 -8.65 -46.79
C LYS A 174 -15.80 -9.03 -46.98
N GLY A 175 -15.46 -9.55 -48.15
CA GLY A 175 -14.10 -9.88 -48.55
C GLY A 175 -14.05 -10.32 -50.02
N SER A 176 -12.89 -10.21 -50.67
CA SER A 176 -12.70 -10.71 -52.04
C SER A 176 -12.55 -12.24 -52.10
N ASN A 177 -12.26 -12.89 -50.97
CA ASN A 177 -12.09 -14.34 -50.85
C ASN A 177 -12.45 -14.82 -49.43
N HIS A 178 -13.06 -16.01 -49.32
CA HIS A 178 -13.40 -16.66 -48.05
C HIS A 178 -12.99 -18.14 -48.13
N ALA A 179 -11.87 -18.51 -47.51
CA ALA A 179 -11.35 -19.87 -47.52
C ALA A 179 -11.66 -20.60 -46.20
N PHE A 180 -12.30 -21.76 -46.29
CA PHE A 180 -12.62 -22.63 -45.15
C PHE A 180 -11.82 -23.94 -45.25
N SER A 181 -10.51 -23.88 -44.99
CA SER A 181 -9.55 -24.97 -45.22
C SER A 181 -9.47 -26.04 -44.13
N GLY A 182 -10.48 -26.14 -43.26
CA GLY A 182 -10.48 -27.02 -42.08
C GLY A 182 -9.85 -26.40 -40.83
N PRO A 183 -9.86 -27.12 -39.69
CA PRO A 183 -9.41 -26.59 -38.41
C PRO A 183 -7.89 -26.43 -38.33
N THR A 184 -7.44 -25.40 -37.61
CA THR A 184 -6.02 -25.15 -37.26
C THR A 184 -5.93 -24.69 -35.80
N ARG A 185 -4.72 -24.66 -35.23
CA ARG A 185 -4.46 -24.25 -33.84
C ARG A 185 -3.35 -23.20 -33.78
N TYR A 186 -3.45 -22.29 -32.80
CA TYR A 186 -2.39 -21.38 -32.41
C TYR A 186 -1.91 -21.75 -31.00
N ASP A 187 -0.62 -22.03 -30.85
CA ASP A 187 -0.01 -22.57 -29.62
C ASP A 187 0.57 -21.52 -28.67
N GLY A 188 0.23 -20.24 -28.87
CA GLY A 188 0.67 -19.19 -27.96
C GLY A 188 -0.02 -19.33 -26.59
N GLN A 189 0.77 -19.57 -25.55
CA GLN A 189 0.29 -19.52 -24.17
C GLN A 189 -0.04 -18.07 -23.78
N PRO A 190 -1.13 -17.82 -23.02
CA PRO A 190 -1.35 -16.51 -22.43
C PRO A 190 -0.15 -16.13 -21.54
N PRO A 191 0.21 -14.85 -21.45
CA PRO A 191 1.32 -14.40 -20.62
C PRO A 191 1.11 -14.87 -19.18
N ALA A 192 2.04 -15.65 -18.65
CA ALA A 192 2.00 -16.11 -17.27
C ALA A 192 2.24 -14.93 -16.33
N LEU A 193 1.35 -14.74 -15.36
CA LEU A 193 1.60 -13.79 -14.27
C LEU A 193 2.73 -14.35 -13.38
N PRO A 194 3.67 -13.51 -12.91
CA PRO A 194 4.64 -13.95 -11.92
C PRO A 194 3.89 -14.41 -10.67
N LYS A 195 4.12 -15.64 -10.23
CA LYS A 195 3.53 -16.17 -9.01
C LYS A 195 4.25 -15.53 -7.82
N SER A 196 3.52 -14.77 -7.01
CA SER A 196 4.01 -14.36 -5.69
C SER A 196 3.97 -15.58 -4.76
N VAL A 197 5.06 -16.34 -4.73
CA VAL A 197 5.33 -17.29 -3.64
C VAL A 197 6.06 -16.50 -2.56
N SER A 198 5.33 -15.94 -1.61
CA SER A 198 5.92 -15.55 -0.33
C SER A 198 5.79 -16.75 0.58
N ASN A 199 6.92 -17.34 0.97
CA ASN A 199 6.92 -18.40 1.95
C ASN A 199 6.92 -17.75 3.33
N ASP A 200 5.93 -18.05 4.16
CA ASP A 200 5.86 -17.57 5.53
C ASP A 200 6.03 -18.72 6.51
N GLN A 201 6.82 -18.50 7.56
CA GLN A 201 6.98 -19.45 8.66
C GLN A 201 6.92 -18.75 10.01
N GLN A 202 6.41 -19.47 11.01
CA GLN A 202 6.36 -19.04 12.40
C GLN A 202 6.81 -20.21 13.28
N PHE A 203 7.65 -19.93 14.27
CA PHE A 203 8.19 -20.94 15.18
C PHE A 203 7.49 -20.86 16.54
N ILE A 204 7.42 -22.01 17.23
CA ILE A 204 6.98 -22.09 18.62
C ILE A 204 8.15 -22.65 19.41
N LEU A 205 8.62 -21.87 20.40
CA LEU A 205 9.69 -22.29 21.28
C LEU A 205 9.14 -23.19 22.38
N LYS A 206 9.76 -24.36 22.54
CA LYS A 206 9.43 -25.33 23.59
C LYS A 206 10.71 -25.74 24.31
N ASP A 207 10.60 -25.91 25.61
CA ASP A 207 11.65 -26.42 26.46
C ASP A 207 11.91 -27.90 26.13
N GLU A 208 13.16 -28.25 25.86
CA GLU A 208 13.55 -29.60 25.38
C GLU A 208 13.38 -30.69 26.45
N THR A 209 13.39 -30.31 27.74
CA THR A 209 13.31 -31.24 28.87
C THR A 209 11.87 -31.46 29.31
N THR A 210 11.04 -30.42 29.25
CA THR A 210 9.65 -30.45 29.75
C THR A 210 8.59 -30.43 28.67
N GLY A 211 8.94 -30.10 27.42
CA GLY A 211 8.02 -29.99 26.28
C GLY A 211 7.05 -28.80 26.39
N ASN A 212 7.16 -28.00 27.44
CA ASN A 212 6.31 -26.84 27.68
C ASN A 212 6.73 -25.68 26.79
N VAL A 213 5.75 -24.86 26.38
CA VAL A 213 6.03 -23.63 25.64
C VAL A 213 6.87 -22.68 26.51
N MET A 214 7.82 -22.00 25.89
CA MET A 214 8.68 -21.02 26.54
C MET A 214 8.19 -19.61 26.21
N PRO A 215 7.28 -19.03 27.02
CA PRO A 215 6.87 -17.65 26.85
C PRO A 215 7.97 -16.69 27.30
N LEU A 216 7.99 -15.49 26.72
CA LEU A 216 8.93 -14.41 27.07
C LEU A 216 10.42 -14.77 26.89
N ALA A 217 10.73 -15.72 26.01
CA ALA A 217 12.08 -16.14 25.72
C ALA A 217 12.67 -15.32 24.55
N PRO A 218 13.86 -14.71 24.70
CA PRO A 218 14.55 -14.08 23.59
C PRO A 218 14.97 -15.11 22.53
N TYR A 219 14.81 -14.72 21.27
CA TYR A 219 15.17 -15.56 20.12
C TYR A 219 15.69 -14.76 18.94
N ARG A 220 16.39 -15.49 18.07
CA ARG A 220 16.89 -15.03 16.78
C ARG A 220 16.60 -16.07 15.70
N ILE A 221 16.04 -15.62 14.57
CA ILE A 221 15.78 -16.45 13.38
C ILE A 221 16.81 -16.07 12.31
N GLU A 222 17.53 -17.06 11.81
CA GLU A 222 18.48 -16.94 10.72
C GLU A 222 17.96 -17.64 9.45
N GLY A 223 18.20 -17.01 8.31
CA GLY A 223 17.97 -17.60 6.98
C GLY A 223 19.09 -18.57 6.60
N SER A 224 18.94 -19.23 5.45
CA SER A 224 19.90 -20.24 4.98
C SER A 224 21.31 -19.68 4.71
N GLY A 225 21.42 -18.37 4.46
CA GLY A 225 22.68 -17.66 4.29
C GLY A 225 23.35 -17.19 5.59
N GLY A 226 22.81 -17.52 6.77
CA GLY A 226 23.28 -17.02 8.07
C GLY A 226 22.91 -15.54 8.33
N GLU A 227 22.06 -14.97 7.48
CA GLU A 227 21.48 -13.64 7.68
C GLU A 227 20.41 -13.70 8.78
N VAL A 228 20.42 -12.73 9.69
CA VAL A 228 19.42 -12.67 10.75
C VAL A 228 18.15 -12.05 10.20
N LEU A 229 17.10 -12.85 10.04
CA LEU A 229 15.81 -12.45 9.48
C LEU A 229 14.88 -11.81 10.53
N ALA A 230 14.97 -12.23 11.79
CA ALA A 230 14.21 -11.65 12.88
C ALA A 230 14.89 -11.83 14.24
N ARG A 231 14.69 -10.86 15.14
CA ARG A 231 15.03 -10.96 16.57
C ARG A 231 13.84 -10.50 17.39
N GLY A 232 13.60 -11.13 18.52
CA GLY A 232 12.50 -10.73 19.40
C GLY A 232 12.37 -11.59 20.64
N ILE A 233 11.27 -11.41 21.34
CA ILE A 233 10.88 -12.18 22.52
C ILE A 233 9.61 -12.95 22.17
N THR A 234 9.51 -14.22 22.55
CA THR A 234 8.32 -15.04 22.28
C THR A 234 7.11 -14.54 23.08
N ASP A 235 5.91 -14.70 22.51
CA ASP A 235 4.67 -14.32 23.18
C ASP A 235 4.28 -15.31 24.30
N ALA A 236 3.13 -15.09 24.95
CA ALA A 236 2.61 -15.95 26.03
C ALA A 236 2.35 -17.41 25.62
N GLU A 237 2.30 -17.70 24.31
CA GLU A 237 2.13 -19.04 23.74
C GLU A 237 3.46 -19.61 23.19
N GLY A 238 4.58 -18.90 23.38
CA GLY A 238 5.90 -19.29 22.90
C GLY A 238 6.13 -19.02 21.41
N LYS A 239 5.28 -18.23 20.73
CA LYS A 239 5.38 -17.98 19.30
C LYS A 239 6.37 -16.87 18.98
N THR A 240 7.09 -17.04 17.87
CA THR A 240 7.93 -15.99 17.28
C THR A 240 7.12 -15.06 16.37
N VAL A 241 7.70 -13.95 15.94
CA VAL A 241 7.17 -13.16 14.84
C VAL A 241 7.18 -14.00 13.56
N ARG A 242 6.21 -13.74 12.69
CA ARG A 242 6.09 -14.41 11.40
C ARG A 242 7.18 -13.87 10.48
N VAL A 243 7.99 -14.77 9.92
CA VAL A 243 9.08 -14.44 9.00
C VAL A 243 8.64 -14.78 7.59
N PHE A 244 8.87 -13.84 6.67
CA PHE A 244 8.58 -14.00 5.26
C PHE A 244 9.90 -14.19 4.52
N THR A 245 10.11 -15.37 3.94
CA THR A 245 11.17 -15.59 2.95
C THR A 245 10.58 -15.37 1.56
N GLY A 246 11.43 -14.91 0.63
CA GLY A 246 11.00 -14.61 -0.74
C GLY A 246 10.56 -15.84 -1.52
N THR A 247 10.84 -15.83 -2.83
CA THR A 247 10.35 -16.85 -3.76
C THR A 247 10.99 -18.23 -3.61
N GLU A 248 12.04 -18.36 -2.81
CA GLU A 248 12.73 -19.63 -2.56
C GLU A 248 12.45 -20.14 -1.14
N ALA A 249 12.19 -21.45 -1.03
CA ALA A 249 12.11 -22.12 0.26
C ALA A 249 13.50 -22.08 0.90
N GLN A 250 13.61 -21.49 2.09
CA GLN A 250 14.83 -21.46 2.86
C GLN A 250 14.65 -22.25 4.16
N ASP A 251 15.65 -23.05 4.51
CA ASP A 251 15.71 -23.65 5.84
C ASP A 251 16.05 -22.56 6.85
N LEU A 252 15.08 -22.24 7.71
CA LEU A 252 15.26 -21.29 8.78
C LEU A 252 15.80 -22.00 10.03
N LYS A 253 16.80 -21.38 10.66
CA LYS A 253 17.33 -21.84 11.95
C LYS A 253 16.95 -20.83 13.02
N MET A 254 16.39 -21.32 14.11
CA MET A 254 16.01 -20.50 15.24
C MET A 254 16.93 -20.82 16.42
N PHE A 255 17.44 -19.77 17.06
CA PHE A 255 18.33 -19.84 18.20
C PHE A 255 17.64 -19.17 19.39
N HIS A 256 17.66 -19.85 20.54
CA HIS A 256 17.40 -19.23 21.83
C HIS A 256 18.67 -18.53 22.30
N GLU A 257 18.56 -17.27 22.71
CA GLU A 257 19.68 -16.52 23.30
C GLU A 257 19.52 -16.53 24.82
N ASP A 258 20.29 -17.37 25.53
CA ASP A 258 20.33 -17.28 27.00
C ASP A 258 20.99 -15.95 27.40
N GLU A 259 20.30 -15.16 28.21
CA GLU A 259 20.85 -13.93 28.79
C GLU A 259 21.95 -14.33 29.81
N ALA A 260 23.18 -13.86 29.57
CA ALA A 260 24.29 -14.00 30.50
C ALA A 260 24.27 -12.91 31.58
#